data_AF-N1RUQ0-F1
#
_entry.id   AF-N1RUQ0-F1
#
_cell.length_a   1.000
_cell.length_b   1.000
_cell.length_c   1.000
_cell.angle_alpha   90.00
_cell.angle_beta   90.00
_cell.angle_gamma   90.00
#
_symmetry.space_group_name_H-M   'P 1'
#
loop_
_entity.id
_entity.type
_entity.pdbx_description
1 polymer ?
#
loop_
_entity_poly.entity_id
_entity_poly.type
_entity_poly.pdbx_seq_one_letter_code
_entity_poly.pdbx_strand_id
1 'polypeptide(L)'
;MVELGSLEKPSGFMHPAGSRPLPLWDNNSLDSLTEKVFPISLQQSCSGMTMTPELSAWSLENVAGIKIEFTDNLADHLRLTNNNNQLYIFHHVAFLEAQRHSINSQAPVLPQGLAEETLRTLAILFPQSDHWAALRSNRKRQVWLERLCTHSSRVIDPQIAWCGTPSGESRYLSNFCFWRDRLLILKEEFDHSTPDSFSQSWYDRRNGVQWHNFWVAMVVLGLPAVFGLIQCILASIQVYKAYHP
;
A
#
# COMPACT_ATOMS: atom_id res chain seq x y z
N MET A 1 32.77 24.89 -35.76
CA MET A 1 33.62 23.90 -35.05
C MET A 1 33.95 24.51 -33.71
N VAL A 2 33.10 24.31 -32.69
CA VAL A 2 33.03 23.12 -31.81
C VAL A 2 34.37 22.92 -31.10
N GLU A 3 34.44 23.39 -29.86
CA GLU A 3 34.55 22.55 -28.66
C GLU A 3 34.64 23.45 -27.42
N LEU A 4 33.57 23.49 -26.63
CA LEU A 4 33.66 23.83 -25.21
C LEU A 4 33.12 22.61 -24.47
N GLY A 5 34.06 21.72 -24.16
CA GLY A 5 33.82 20.51 -23.41
C GLY A 5 33.54 20.80 -21.94
N SER A 6 32.49 20.15 -21.46
CA SER A 6 32.41 19.48 -20.17
C SER A 6 32.47 20.37 -18.92
N LEU A 7 31.30 20.84 -18.50
CA LEU A 7 31.06 21.17 -17.09
C LEU A 7 29.57 21.07 -16.73
N GLU A 8 28.99 19.86 -16.74
CA GLU A 8 27.81 19.60 -15.91
C GLU A 8 27.95 18.23 -15.24
N LYS A 9 28.37 18.29 -13.97
CA LYS A 9 28.07 17.23 -13.00
C LYS A 9 26.55 17.14 -12.90
N PRO A 10 25.92 15.96 -13.09
CA PRO A 10 24.51 15.80 -12.82
C PRO A 10 24.30 15.79 -11.30
N SER A 11 24.09 16.98 -10.74
CA SER A 11 23.47 17.17 -9.43
C SER A 11 21.97 17.04 -9.63
N GLY A 12 21.41 15.85 -9.38
CA GLY A 12 19.96 15.68 -9.39
C GLY A 12 19.54 14.22 -9.48
N PHE A 13 19.12 13.67 -8.33
CA PHE A 13 18.06 12.67 -8.14
C PHE A 13 17.70 11.75 -9.33
N MET A 14 18.68 11.10 -9.95
CA MET A 14 18.43 10.03 -10.91
C MET A 14 19.11 8.76 -10.43
N HIS A 15 18.37 8.01 -9.61
CA HIS A 15 18.65 6.59 -9.38
C HIS A 15 17.45 5.76 -9.85
N PRO A 16 17.70 4.57 -10.42
CA PRO A 16 16.82 3.97 -11.41
C PRO A 16 15.68 3.20 -10.75
N ALA A 17 14.50 3.82 -10.66
CA ALA A 17 13.26 3.06 -10.52
C ALA A 17 12.79 2.64 -11.93
N GLY A 18 12.65 1.33 -12.14
CA GLY A 18 11.93 0.68 -13.24
C GLY A 18 11.81 1.46 -14.56
N SER A 19 12.81 1.27 -15.43
CA SER A 19 12.96 1.79 -16.79
C SER A 19 11.66 1.96 -17.59
N ARG A 20 10.98 3.10 -17.43
CA ARG A 20 10.42 3.82 -18.58
C ARG A 20 11.28 5.05 -18.77
N PRO A 21 11.86 5.28 -19.97
CA PRO A 21 12.44 6.58 -20.25
C PRO A 21 11.35 7.61 -20.01
N LEU A 22 11.67 8.66 -19.24
CA LEU A 22 10.79 9.81 -19.10
C LEU A 22 10.38 10.22 -20.52
N PRO A 23 9.07 10.45 -20.78
CA PRO A 23 8.61 10.74 -22.12
C PRO A 23 9.43 11.90 -22.68
N LEU A 24 10.02 11.68 -23.86
CA LEU A 24 10.86 12.67 -24.54
C LEU A 24 10.03 13.97 -24.65
N TRP A 25 10.57 15.05 -24.11
CA TRP A 25 9.94 16.37 -24.15
C TRP A 25 10.03 16.91 -25.57
N ASP A 26 9.10 16.48 -26.42
CA ASP A 26 9.18 16.67 -27.87
C ASP A 26 8.32 17.86 -28.36
N ASN A 27 7.43 18.43 -27.51
CA ASN A 27 6.56 19.55 -27.89
C ASN A 27 6.35 20.56 -26.74
N ASN A 28 6.17 21.83 -27.12
CA ASN A 28 6.46 23.05 -26.36
C ASN A 28 5.52 23.39 -25.16
N SER A 29 4.75 22.45 -24.60
CA SER A 29 3.89 22.74 -23.45
C SER A 29 3.85 21.63 -22.41
N LEU A 30 4.07 22.01 -21.15
CA LEU A 30 3.96 21.15 -19.95
C LEU A 30 2.57 20.51 -19.85
N ASP A 31 1.53 21.19 -20.30
CA ASP A 31 0.14 20.71 -20.28
C ASP A 31 -0.04 19.46 -21.16
N SER A 32 0.59 19.45 -22.33
CA SER A 32 0.51 18.29 -23.25
C SER A 32 1.23 17.06 -22.71
N LEU A 33 2.27 17.26 -21.89
CA LEU A 33 3.01 16.18 -21.25
C LEU A 33 2.24 15.65 -20.03
N THR A 34 1.64 16.53 -19.23
CA THR A 34 0.83 16.12 -18.09
C THR A 34 -0.42 15.35 -18.53
N GLU A 35 -1.10 15.75 -19.61
CA GLU A 35 -2.21 14.97 -20.17
C GLU A 35 -1.77 13.58 -20.67
N LYS A 36 -0.58 13.49 -21.28
CA LYS A 36 -0.03 12.21 -21.76
C LYS A 36 0.40 11.27 -20.64
N VAL A 37 0.88 11.82 -19.53
CA VAL A 37 1.36 11.04 -18.37
C VAL A 37 0.23 10.69 -17.41
N PHE A 38 -0.77 11.56 -17.29
CA PHE A 38 -1.92 11.43 -16.39
C PHE A 38 -3.23 11.50 -17.17
N PRO A 39 -3.58 10.45 -17.94
CA PRO A 39 -4.86 10.42 -18.64
C PRO A 39 -6.02 10.45 -17.64
N ILE A 40 -6.95 11.38 -17.83
CA ILE A 40 -8.18 11.43 -17.05
C ILE A 40 -9.00 10.19 -17.39
N SER A 41 -9.26 9.36 -16.38
CA SER A 41 -10.09 8.17 -16.48
C SER A 41 -11.56 8.59 -16.61
N LEU A 42 -12.02 8.74 -17.85
CA LEU A 42 -13.38 9.20 -18.20
C LEU A 42 -14.48 8.11 -18.06
N GLN A 43 -14.16 6.92 -17.55
CA GLN A 43 -15.14 5.84 -17.42
C GLN A 43 -16.22 6.21 -16.41
N GLN A 44 -17.42 6.57 -16.85
CA GLN A 44 -18.57 6.89 -15.99
C GLN A 44 -19.18 5.66 -15.25
N SER A 45 -18.72 4.44 -15.51
CA SER A 45 -19.45 3.21 -15.14
C SER A 45 -19.26 2.68 -13.72
N CYS A 46 -18.27 3.10 -12.92
CA CYS A 46 -18.12 2.66 -11.52
C CYS A 46 -18.89 3.55 -10.53
N SER A 47 -20.09 3.98 -10.90
CA SER A 47 -21.00 4.66 -9.99
C SER A 47 -21.51 3.62 -8.98
N GLY A 48 -20.86 3.52 -7.82
CA GLY A 48 -21.27 2.65 -6.72
C GLY A 48 -20.19 1.72 -6.13
N MET A 49 -18.99 1.65 -6.73
CA MET A 49 -17.91 0.84 -6.16
C MET A 49 -17.22 1.62 -5.03
N THR A 50 -17.44 1.20 -3.79
CA THR A 50 -16.74 1.73 -2.61
C THR A 50 -15.40 1.03 -2.44
N MET A 51 -14.34 1.78 -2.13
CA MET A 51 -13.13 1.20 -1.56
C MET A 51 -13.49 0.62 -0.20
N THR A 52 -13.22 -0.67 -0.03
CA THR A 52 -13.45 -1.36 1.24
C THR A 52 -12.59 -0.70 2.32
N PRO A 53 -13.11 -0.51 3.55
CA PRO A 53 -12.35 0.05 4.67
C PRO A 53 -11.07 -0.72 5.00
N GLU A 54 -10.94 -1.93 4.46
CA GLU A 54 -9.85 -2.86 4.68
C GLU A 54 -8.68 -2.65 3.72
N LEU A 55 -8.82 -1.84 2.66
CA LEU A 55 -7.76 -1.56 1.72
C LEU A 55 -6.87 -0.44 2.28
N SER A 56 -5.79 -0.84 2.95
CA SER A 56 -4.78 0.02 3.58
C SER A 56 -3.40 -0.47 3.18
N ALA A 57 -2.38 0.39 3.27
CA ALA A 57 -1.00 0.03 3.02
C ALA A 57 -0.56 -1.18 3.88
N TRP A 58 -0.96 -1.18 5.16
CA TRP A 58 -0.69 -2.29 6.06
C TRP A 58 -1.31 -3.61 5.59
N SER A 59 -2.57 -3.59 5.14
CA SER A 59 -3.26 -4.82 4.70
C SER A 59 -2.79 -5.28 3.34
N LEU A 60 -2.38 -4.38 2.45
CA LEU A 60 -1.76 -4.75 1.18
C LEU A 60 -0.49 -5.59 1.42
N GLU A 61 0.36 -5.20 2.37
CA GLU A 61 1.57 -5.98 2.67
C GLU A 61 1.28 -7.23 3.51
N ASN A 62 0.49 -7.11 4.58
CA ASN A 62 0.32 -8.19 5.56
C ASN A 62 -0.79 -9.20 5.19
N VAL A 63 -1.75 -8.82 4.34
CA VAL A 63 -2.84 -9.70 3.88
C VAL A 63 -2.60 -10.15 2.45
N ALA A 64 -2.37 -9.22 1.52
CA ALA A 64 -2.16 -9.56 0.10
C ALA A 64 -0.70 -9.85 -0.26
N GLY A 65 0.27 -9.63 0.63
CA GLY A 65 1.69 -9.89 0.33
C GLY A 65 2.30 -8.92 -0.70
N ILE A 66 1.63 -7.80 -0.98
CA ILE A 66 2.09 -6.77 -1.91
C ILE A 66 3.09 -5.88 -1.18
N LYS A 67 4.34 -5.86 -1.65
CA LYS A 67 5.40 -5.03 -1.08
C LYS A 67 5.19 -3.58 -1.46
N ILE A 68 5.34 -2.68 -0.50
CA ILE A 68 5.22 -1.24 -0.73
C ILE A 68 6.62 -0.65 -0.92
N GLU A 69 6.79 0.13 -1.99
CA GLU A 69 8.00 0.87 -2.27
C GLU A 69 7.68 2.34 -2.53
N PHE A 70 8.46 3.24 -1.93
CA PHE A 70 8.26 4.68 -2.12
C PHE A 70 8.95 5.18 -3.39
N THR A 71 8.29 6.09 -4.10
CA THR A 71 8.81 6.72 -5.32
C THR A 71 8.75 8.25 -5.24
N ASP A 72 9.69 8.90 -5.92
CA ASP A 72 9.75 10.37 -6.07
C ASP A 72 9.05 10.78 -7.39
N ASN A 73 8.66 9.79 -8.20
CA ASN A 73 7.96 10.00 -9.45
C ASN A 73 6.45 9.88 -9.23
N LEU A 74 5.73 11.00 -9.36
CA LEU A 74 4.28 11.02 -9.26
C LEU A 74 3.63 10.12 -10.32
N ALA A 75 4.22 9.97 -11.51
CA ALA A 75 3.68 9.12 -12.57
C ALA A 75 3.66 7.62 -12.21
N ASP A 76 4.48 7.21 -11.23
CA ASP A 76 4.53 5.83 -10.73
C ASP A 76 3.67 5.63 -9.47
N HIS A 77 2.98 6.66 -8.98
CA HIS A 77 2.05 6.53 -7.85
C HIS A 77 0.96 5.48 -8.16
N LEU A 78 0.75 4.54 -7.23
CA LEU A 78 -0.17 3.40 -7.34
C LEU A 78 0.15 2.41 -8.45
N ARG A 79 1.38 2.41 -8.94
CA ARG A 79 1.77 1.47 -9.99
C ARG A 79 2.07 0.11 -9.38
N LEU A 80 1.31 -0.90 -9.78
CA LEU A 80 1.63 -2.31 -9.54
C LEU A 80 2.68 -2.77 -10.54
N THR A 81 3.79 -3.30 -10.03
CA THR A 81 4.92 -3.82 -10.83
C THR A 81 5.32 -5.19 -10.28
N ASN A 82 6.11 -5.93 -11.07
CA ASN A 82 6.67 -7.23 -10.69
C ASN A 82 5.57 -8.26 -10.37
N ASN A 83 4.80 -8.66 -11.38
CA ASN A 83 3.69 -9.60 -11.27
C ASN A 83 2.70 -9.24 -10.15
N ASN A 84 2.36 -7.95 -10.04
CA ASN A 84 1.42 -7.41 -9.04
C ASN A 84 1.86 -7.54 -7.58
N ASN A 85 3.13 -7.85 -7.32
CA ASN A 85 3.66 -8.05 -5.97
C ASN A 85 4.36 -6.81 -5.39
N GLN A 86 4.49 -5.72 -6.15
CA GLN A 86 5.12 -4.48 -5.70
C GLN A 86 4.27 -3.26 -6.07
N LEU A 87 3.97 -2.42 -5.09
CA LEU A 87 3.19 -1.19 -5.25
C LEU A 87 4.07 0.03 -4.99
N TYR A 88 4.16 0.91 -5.99
CA TYR A 88 4.86 2.18 -5.85
C TYR A 88 3.96 3.28 -5.28
N ILE A 89 4.45 4.00 -4.28
CA ILE A 89 3.72 5.09 -3.63
C ILE A 89 4.56 6.36 -3.63
N PHE A 90 4.02 7.41 -4.25
CA PHE A 90 4.58 8.76 -4.15
C PHE A 90 4.49 9.31 -2.73
N HIS A 91 5.60 9.78 -2.17
CA HIS A 91 5.67 10.11 -0.74
C HIS A 91 5.77 11.60 -0.38
N HIS A 92 6.03 12.51 -1.32
CA HIS A 92 6.23 13.93 -0.99
C HIS A 92 4.89 14.66 -0.73
N VAL A 93 4.34 14.49 0.47
CA VAL A 93 3.08 15.11 0.91
C VAL A 93 3.20 16.62 1.01
N ALA A 94 4.30 17.13 1.58
CA ALA A 94 4.54 18.57 1.71
C ALA A 94 4.53 19.28 0.34
N PHE A 95 5.00 18.61 -0.71
CA PHE A 95 4.96 19.12 -2.08
C PHE A 95 3.52 19.21 -2.60
N LEU A 96 2.72 18.16 -2.41
CA LEU A 96 1.31 18.15 -2.83
C LEU A 96 0.49 19.21 -2.08
N GLU A 97 0.77 19.39 -0.78
CA GLU A 97 0.16 20.43 0.06
C GLU A 97 0.55 21.83 -0.41
N ALA A 98 1.83 22.09 -0.71
CA ALA A 98 2.27 23.38 -1.25
C ALA A 98 1.57 23.68 -2.59
N GLN A 99 1.43 22.67 -3.44
CA GLN A 99 0.71 22.83 -4.71
C GLN A 99 -0.78 23.07 -4.53
N ARG A 100 -1.42 22.42 -3.57
CA ARG A 100 -2.82 22.66 -3.22
C ARG A 100 -3.07 24.12 -2.83
N HIS A 101 -2.18 24.71 -2.04
CA HIS A 101 -2.25 26.13 -1.67
C HIS A 101 -1.91 27.07 -2.83
N SER A 102 -1.09 26.61 -3.78
CA SER A 102 -0.69 27.37 -4.97
C SER A 102 -1.72 27.40 -6.10
N ILE A 103 -2.85 26.67 -5.99
CA ILE A 103 -3.94 26.65 -6.99
C ILE A 103 -4.49 28.05 -7.30
N ASN A 104 -4.35 29.02 -6.38
CA ASN A 104 -4.74 30.42 -6.61
C ASN A 104 -3.69 31.25 -7.39
N SER A 105 -2.55 30.66 -7.78
CA SER A 105 -1.50 31.33 -8.54
C SER A 105 -1.61 31.02 -10.04
N GLN A 106 -1.34 32.00 -10.89
CA GLN A 106 -1.61 32.01 -12.34
C GLN A 106 -0.97 30.90 -13.21
N ALA A 107 -0.22 29.95 -12.64
CA ALA A 107 0.37 28.82 -13.36
C ALA A 107 0.52 27.59 -12.45
N PRO A 108 -0.49 26.71 -12.35
CA PRO A 108 -0.34 25.46 -11.61
C PRO A 108 0.61 24.50 -12.36
N VAL A 109 1.60 23.97 -11.64
CA VAL A 109 2.60 23.02 -12.21
C VAL A 109 2.01 21.63 -12.42
N LEU A 110 1.01 21.24 -11.61
CA LEU A 110 0.23 20.01 -11.80
C LEU A 110 -1.18 20.32 -12.29
N PRO A 111 -1.81 19.38 -13.03
CA PRO A 111 -3.22 19.47 -13.39
C PRO A 111 -4.10 19.69 -12.16
N GLN A 112 -5.11 20.54 -12.32
CA GLN A 112 -6.05 20.84 -11.26
C GLN A 112 -6.74 19.55 -10.77
N GLY A 113 -6.67 19.28 -9.47
CA GLY A 113 -7.26 18.09 -8.85
C GLY A 113 -6.31 16.90 -8.69
N LEU A 114 -5.21 16.80 -9.45
CA LEU A 114 -4.27 15.68 -9.32
C LEU A 114 -3.59 15.63 -7.94
N ALA A 115 -3.17 16.79 -7.42
CA ALA A 115 -2.54 16.87 -6.10
C ALA A 115 -3.51 16.47 -4.97
N GLU A 116 -4.75 16.95 -5.04
CA GLU A 116 -5.81 16.64 -4.07
C GLU A 116 -6.20 15.16 -4.13
N GLU A 117 -6.35 14.59 -5.33
CA GLU A 117 -6.62 13.16 -5.48
C GLU A 117 -5.47 12.30 -4.93
N THR A 118 -4.22 12.68 -5.18
CA THR A 118 -3.05 11.96 -4.65
C THR A 118 -3.03 12.00 -3.13
N LEU A 119 -3.33 13.15 -2.51
CA LEU A 119 -3.46 13.27 -1.05
C LEU A 119 -4.59 12.38 -0.50
N ARG A 120 -5.74 12.32 -1.17
CA ARG A 120 -6.86 11.44 -0.79
C ARG A 120 -6.48 9.97 -0.91
N THR A 121 -5.76 9.58 -1.95
CA THR A 121 -5.28 8.20 -2.08
C THR A 121 -4.29 7.85 -0.97
N LEU A 122 -3.38 8.76 -0.62
CA LEU A 122 -2.50 8.58 0.53
C LEU A 122 -3.27 8.46 1.84
N ALA A 123 -4.35 9.21 2.03
CA ALA A 123 -5.22 9.07 3.20
C ALA A 123 -5.91 7.70 3.28
N ILE A 124 -6.25 7.09 2.14
CA ILE A 124 -6.83 5.73 2.08
C ILE A 124 -5.77 4.69 2.42
N LEU A 125 -4.56 4.82 1.88
CA LEU A 125 -3.48 3.88 2.12
C LEU A 125 -2.90 4.00 3.54
N PHE A 126 -2.75 5.23 4.06
CA PHE A 126 -2.20 5.53 5.37
C PHE A 126 -3.21 6.32 6.21
N PRO A 127 -4.28 5.66 6.70
CA PRO A 127 -5.31 6.34 7.46
C PRO A 127 -4.76 6.86 8.79
N GLN A 128 -4.95 8.15 9.07
CA GLN A 128 -4.46 8.81 10.29
C GLN A 128 -4.97 8.16 11.60
N SER A 129 -6.14 7.51 11.55
CA SER A 129 -6.69 6.73 12.67
C SER A 129 -5.73 5.66 13.21
N ASP A 130 -4.85 5.13 12.36
CA ASP A 130 -3.85 4.13 12.72
C ASP A 130 -2.64 4.70 13.47
N HIS A 131 -2.50 6.03 13.50
CA HIS A 131 -1.33 6.70 14.06
C HIS A 131 -1.64 7.57 15.29
N TRP A 132 -2.89 8.05 15.45
CA TRP A 132 -3.26 8.95 16.55
C TRP A 132 -3.79 8.23 17.80
N ALA A 133 -4.45 7.07 17.63
CA ALA A 133 -5.04 6.38 18.77
C ALA A 133 -3.96 5.49 19.42
N ALA A 134 -3.48 5.88 20.60
CA ALA A 134 -2.57 5.11 21.46
C ALA A 134 -3.15 3.76 21.97
N LEU A 135 -4.15 3.21 21.27
CA LEU A 135 -4.67 1.87 21.47
C LEU A 135 -3.61 0.85 21.09
N ARG A 136 -3.45 -0.19 21.93
CA ARG A 136 -2.47 -1.27 21.77
C ARG A 136 -2.52 -1.95 20.39
N SER A 137 -3.68 -1.93 19.73
CA SER A 137 -3.88 -2.47 18.38
C SER A 137 -3.11 -1.72 17.29
N ASN A 138 -2.96 -0.40 17.44
CA ASN A 138 -2.43 0.49 16.40
C ASN A 138 -0.90 0.65 16.49
N ARG A 139 -0.32 0.36 17.65
CA ARG A 139 1.15 0.35 17.85
C ARG A 139 1.88 -0.53 16.84
N LYS A 140 1.29 -1.67 16.46
CA LYS A 140 1.87 -2.55 15.43
C LYS A 140 1.97 -1.85 14.08
N ARG A 141 0.90 -1.16 13.67
CA ARG A 141 0.84 -0.41 12.40
C ARG A 141 1.83 0.76 12.39
N GLN A 142 1.94 1.47 13.49
CA GLN A 142 2.92 2.55 13.65
C GLN A 142 4.37 2.03 13.52
N VAL A 143 4.71 0.97 14.25
CA VAL A 143 6.06 0.37 14.19
C VAL A 143 6.37 -0.18 12.81
N TRP A 144 5.39 -0.75 12.11
CA TRP A 144 5.58 -1.18 10.73
C TRP A 144 5.79 -0.03 9.77
N LEU A 145 5.03 1.06 9.89
CA LEU A 145 5.27 2.23 9.04
C LEU A 145 6.68 2.78 9.28
N GLU A 146 7.10 2.88 10.54
CA GLU A 146 8.46 3.29 10.90
C GLU A 146 9.52 2.33 10.32
N ARG A 147 9.28 1.02 10.33
CA ARG A 147 10.14 0.02 9.69
C ARG A 147 10.17 0.16 8.17
N LEU A 148 9.02 0.37 7.55
CA LEU A 148 8.90 0.61 6.13
C LEU A 148 9.68 1.86 5.74
N CYS A 149 9.59 2.91 6.57
CA CYS A 149 10.32 4.14 6.33
C CYS A 149 11.84 3.98 6.50
N THR A 150 12.28 3.25 7.53
CA THR A 150 13.71 3.02 7.81
C THR A 150 14.36 2.03 6.85
N HIS A 151 13.62 1.05 6.33
CA HIS A 151 14.10 0.12 5.31
C HIS A 151 14.03 0.69 3.89
N SER A 152 13.26 1.75 3.68
CA SER A 152 13.31 2.43 2.40
C SER A 152 14.71 3.01 2.18
N SER A 153 15.18 2.95 0.93
CA SER A 153 16.44 3.58 0.53
C SER A 153 16.37 5.12 0.51
N ARG A 154 15.24 5.72 0.89
CA ARG A 154 14.89 7.12 0.64
C ARG A 154 14.48 7.85 1.91
N VAL A 155 14.60 9.17 1.89
CA VAL A 155 14.10 10.04 2.97
C VAL A 155 12.62 10.29 2.74
N ILE A 156 11.77 9.58 3.47
CA ILE A 156 10.32 9.70 3.36
C ILE A 156 9.81 10.92 4.11
N ASP A 157 8.77 11.53 3.55
CA ASP A 157 8.09 12.65 4.18
C ASP A 157 7.31 12.16 5.41
N PRO A 158 7.62 12.64 6.63
CA PRO A 158 6.91 12.25 7.83
C PRO A 158 5.40 12.61 7.79
N GLN A 159 5.00 13.54 6.92
CA GLN A 159 3.60 13.93 6.75
C GLN A 159 2.74 12.84 6.09
N ILE A 160 3.33 11.76 5.56
CA ILE A 160 2.56 10.63 5.01
C ILE A 160 1.65 9.95 6.04
N ALA A 161 2.02 9.98 7.33
CA ALA A 161 1.18 9.49 8.42
C ALA A 161 0.04 10.46 8.80
N TRP A 162 0.02 11.67 8.22
CA TRP A 162 -0.84 12.80 8.58
C TRP A 162 -1.82 13.19 7.48
N CYS A 163 -1.97 12.39 6.42
CA CYS A 163 -2.86 12.67 5.28
C CYS A 163 -4.37 12.66 5.61
N GLY A 164 -4.76 12.53 6.88
CA GLY A 164 -6.14 12.52 7.32
C GLY A 164 -6.75 11.12 7.39
N THR A 165 -8.00 11.04 7.85
CA THR A 165 -8.80 9.82 7.76
C THR A 165 -9.89 10.01 6.71
N PRO A 166 -9.96 9.17 5.67
CA PRO A 166 -10.96 9.33 4.63
C PRO A 166 -12.36 9.06 5.21
N SER A 167 -13.22 10.08 5.17
CA SER A 167 -14.65 9.95 5.47
C SER A 167 -15.29 8.92 4.52
N GLY A 168 -16.38 8.27 4.94
CA GLY A 168 -17.02 7.18 4.18
C GLY A 168 -17.31 7.52 2.71
N GLU A 169 -17.63 8.78 2.41
CA GLU A 169 -17.85 9.27 1.04
C GLU A 169 -16.56 9.48 0.24
N SER A 170 -15.45 9.85 0.88
CA SER A 170 -14.15 9.99 0.19
C SER A 170 -13.55 8.66 -0.28
N ARG A 171 -14.15 7.52 0.11
CA ARG A 171 -13.79 6.17 -0.34
C ARG A 171 -14.48 5.72 -1.63
N TYR A 172 -15.39 6.52 -2.21
CA TYR A 172 -15.96 6.19 -3.51
C TYR A 172 -14.90 6.33 -4.61
N LEU A 173 -14.71 5.27 -5.42
CA LEU A 173 -13.83 5.28 -6.59
C LEU A 173 -14.22 6.35 -7.62
N SER A 174 -15.49 6.78 -7.62
CA SER A 174 -15.99 7.86 -8.48
C SER A 174 -15.40 9.24 -8.18
N ASN A 175 -14.78 9.43 -7.00
CA ASN A 175 -14.15 10.69 -6.60
C ASN A 175 -12.69 10.80 -7.06
N PHE A 176 -12.19 9.77 -7.77
CA PHE A 176 -10.87 9.75 -8.37
C PHE A 176 -11.03 9.79 -9.89
N CYS A 177 -10.45 10.79 -10.54
CA CYS A 177 -10.43 10.96 -11.99
C CYS A 177 -9.10 10.49 -12.59
N PHE A 178 -7.99 10.66 -11.87
CA PHE A 178 -6.65 10.31 -12.38
C PHE A 178 -6.19 8.93 -11.92
N TRP A 179 -6.47 8.60 -10.65
CA TRP A 179 -5.95 7.38 -10.02
C TRP A 179 -6.90 6.19 -10.02
N ARG A 180 -8.11 6.37 -10.57
CA ARG A 180 -9.19 5.38 -10.48
C ARG A 180 -8.84 4.04 -11.11
N ASP A 181 -8.31 4.01 -12.32
CA ASP A 181 -8.01 2.74 -13.00
C ASP A 181 -6.95 1.94 -12.22
N ARG A 182 -5.95 2.64 -11.66
CA ARG A 182 -4.90 2.01 -10.83
C ARG A 182 -5.45 1.53 -9.49
N LEU A 183 -6.32 2.31 -8.85
CA LEU A 183 -7.01 1.92 -7.62
C LEU A 183 -7.95 0.73 -7.84
N LEU A 184 -8.61 0.65 -9.00
CA LEU A 184 -9.48 -0.44 -9.36
C LEU A 184 -8.67 -1.73 -9.57
N ILE A 185 -7.58 -1.67 -10.32
CA ILE A 185 -6.66 -2.80 -10.49
C ILE A 185 -6.09 -3.23 -9.14
N LEU A 186 -5.68 -2.28 -8.28
CA LEU A 186 -5.19 -2.57 -6.94
C LEU A 186 -6.26 -3.23 -6.06
N LYS A 187 -7.50 -2.78 -6.17
CA LYS A 187 -8.62 -3.38 -5.43
C LYS A 187 -8.92 -4.79 -5.93
N GLU A 188 -8.94 -5.00 -7.23
CA GLU A 188 -9.16 -6.32 -7.84
C GLU A 188 -8.05 -7.28 -7.43
N GLU A 189 -6.79 -6.86 -7.49
CA GLU A 189 -5.66 -7.66 -7.05
C GLU A 189 -5.75 -7.97 -5.55
N PHE A 190 -6.14 -6.99 -4.73
CA PHE A 190 -6.34 -7.20 -3.30
C PHE A 190 -7.48 -8.18 -3.03
N ASP A 191 -8.59 -8.12 -3.78
CA ASP A 191 -9.73 -9.03 -3.68
C ASP A 191 -9.41 -10.45 -4.21
N HIS A 192 -8.53 -10.56 -5.21
CA HIS A 192 -8.08 -11.83 -5.80
C HIS A 192 -6.95 -12.52 -4.99
N SER A 193 -6.11 -11.74 -4.30
CA SER A 193 -5.03 -12.25 -3.46
C SER A 193 -5.59 -13.08 -2.31
N THR A 194 -5.58 -14.41 -2.46
CA THR A 194 -5.90 -15.33 -1.36
C THR A 194 -4.72 -15.45 -0.40
N PRO A 195 -4.95 -15.58 0.92
CA PRO A 195 -3.87 -15.74 1.89
C PRO A 195 -3.14 -17.08 1.66
N ASP A 196 -2.00 -17.04 0.97
CA ASP A 196 -1.18 -18.22 0.66
C ASP A 196 -0.46 -18.79 1.90
N SER A 197 -0.41 -18.03 3.01
CA SER A 197 0.31 -18.42 4.23
C SER A 197 -0.56 -18.37 5.48
N PHE A 198 -0.32 -19.30 6.42
CA PHE A 198 -0.95 -19.33 7.75
C PHE A 198 -0.78 -18.02 8.52
N SER A 199 0.35 -17.32 8.34
CA SER A 199 0.56 -16.00 8.95
C SER A 199 -0.33 -14.93 8.31
N GLN A 200 -0.61 -15.01 7.01
CA GLN A 200 -1.52 -14.08 6.32
C GLN A 200 -2.97 -14.35 6.74
N SER A 201 -3.38 -15.63 6.81
CA SER A 201 -4.71 -16.01 7.32
C SER A 201 -4.96 -15.58 8.77
N TRP A 202 -3.90 -15.41 9.57
CA TRP A 202 -4.01 -14.86 10.93
C TRP A 202 -4.36 -13.36 10.95
N TYR A 203 -3.78 -12.58 10.05
CA TYR A 203 -4.03 -11.14 9.92
C TYR A 203 -5.24 -10.82 9.06
N ASP A 204 -5.67 -11.75 8.22
CA ASP A 204 -6.85 -11.62 7.38
C ASP A 204 -8.13 -11.62 8.25
N ARG A 205 -8.71 -10.42 8.38
CA ARG A 205 -9.99 -10.18 9.04
C ARG A 205 -11.13 -9.92 8.05
N ARG A 206 -10.86 -9.96 6.74
CA ARG A 206 -11.77 -9.51 5.68
C ARG A 206 -13.01 -10.40 5.58
N ASN A 207 -12.83 -11.69 5.85
CA ASN A 207 -13.93 -12.63 5.94
C ASN A 207 -13.94 -13.30 7.31
N GLY A 208 -14.74 -12.75 8.23
CA GLY A 208 -14.89 -13.31 9.57
C GLY A 208 -15.15 -14.81 9.55
N VAL A 209 -15.92 -15.31 8.58
CA VAL A 209 -16.21 -16.75 8.45
C VAL A 209 -14.95 -17.58 8.15
N GLN A 210 -14.08 -17.12 7.23
CA GLN A 210 -12.83 -17.83 6.92
C GLN A 210 -11.86 -17.82 8.11
N TRP A 211 -11.78 -16.70 8.83
CA TRP A 211 -10.98 -16.60 10.05
C TRP A 211 -11.46 -17.60 11.12
N HIS A 212 -12.77 -17.71 11.35
CA HIS A 212 -13.33 -18.71 12.27
C HIS A 212 -13.07 -20.13 11.80
N ASN A 213 -13.27 -20.43 10.51
CA ASN A 213 -13.00 -21.76 9.95
C ASN A 213 -11.54 -22.19 10.13
N PHE A 214 -10.60 -21.27 9.94
CA PHE A 214 -9.18 -21.53 10.20
C PHE A 214 -8.93 -21.90 11.67
N TRP A 215 -9.48 -21.11 12.62
CA TRP A 215 -9.34 -21.38 14.05
C TRP A 215 -10.00 -22.70 14.48
N VAL A 216 -11.18 -22.99 13.95
CA VAL A 216 -11.87 -24.27 14.19
C VAL A 216 -11.01 -25.43 13.70
N ALA A 217 -10.47 -25.36 12.48
CA ALA A 217 -9.58 -26.40 11.95
C ALA A 217 -8.32 -26.58 12.80
N MET A 218 -7.70 -25.49 13.24
CA MET A 218 -6.51 -25.53 14.11
C MET A 218 -6.81 -26.19 15.46
N VAL A 219 -7.95 -25.87 16.08
CA VAL A 219 -8.36 -26.45 17.36
C VAL A 219 -8.74 -27.92 17.21
N VAL A 220 -9.50 -28.26 16.17
CA VAL A 220 -9.97 -29.63 15.89
C VAL A 220 -8.82 -30.57 15.53
N LEU A 221 -7.77 -30.08 14.88
CA LEU A 221 -6.59 -30.91 14.56
C LEU A 221 -5.54 -30.87 15.67
N GLY A 222 -5.36 -29.72 16.32
CA GLY A 222 -4.33 -29.52 17.33
C GLY A 222 -4.65 -30.17 18.67
N LEU A 223 -5.88 -30.02 19.18
CA LEU A 223 -6.25 -30.59 20.48
C LEU A 223 -6.13 -32.12 20.49
N PRO A 224 -6.65 -32.88 19.50
CA PRO A 224 -6.51 -34.33 19.50
C PRO A 224 -5.07 -34.81 19.38
N ALA A 225 -4.23 -34.10 18.62
CA ALA A 225 -2.81 -34.44 18.53
C ALA A 225 -2.10 -34.31 19.89
N VAL A 226 -2.38 -33.22 20.63
CA VAL A 226 -1.83 -32.99 21.97
C VAL A 226 -2.37 -34.02 22.97
N PHE A 227 -3.68 -34.26 22.96
CA PHE A 227 -4.27 -35.27 23.83
C PHE A 227 -3.72 -36.66 23.52
N GLY A 228 -3.57 -37.02 22.23
CA GLY A 228 -2.94 -38.27 21.81
C GLY A 228 -1.51 -38.41 22.35
N LEU A 229 -0.71 -37.34 22.26
CA LEU A 229 0.66 -37.32 22.77
C LEU A 229 0.71 -37.50 24.30
N ILE A 230 -0.18 -36.81 25.04
CA ILE A 230 -0.30 -36.98 26.49
C ILE A 230 -0.68 -38.43 26.84
N GLN A 231 -1.64 -39.02 26.12
CA GLN A 231 -2.03 -40.42 26.33
C GLN A 231 -0.89 -41.39 26.07
N CYS A 232 -0.09 -41.18 25.01
CA CYS A 232 1.09 -42.00 24.74
C CYS A 232 2.12 -41.93 25.88
N ILE A 233 2.36 -40.74 26.45
CA ILE A 233 3.27 -40.56 27.57
C ILE A 233 2.72 -41.26 28.83
N LEU A 234 1.45 -41.04 29.17
CA LEU A 234 0.82 -41.64 30.33
C LEU A 234 0.80 -43.17 30.25
N ALA A 235 0.49 -43.72 29.07
CA ALA A 235 0.54 -45.15 28.81
C ALA A 235 1.96 -45.70 29.02
N SER A 236 2.99 -45.00 28.50
CA SER A 236 4.39 -45.40 28.67
C SER A 236 4.80 -45.43 30.15
N ILE A 237 4.40 -44.41 30.93
CA ILE A 237 4.68 -44.33 32.36
C ILE A 237 3.94 -45.42 33.15
N GLN A 238 2.68 -45.69 32.81
CA GLN A 238 1.89 -46.75 33.46
C GLN A 238 2.52 -48.13 33.22
N VAL A 239 2.93 -48.41 31.98
CA VAL A 239 3.62 -49.66 31.63
C VAL A 239 4.93 -49.78 32.40
N TYR A 240 5.74 -48.71 32.46
CA TYR A 240 6.99 -48.73 33.21
C TYR A 240 6.79 -49.05 34.69
N LYS A 241 5.82 -48.39 35.35
CA LYS A 241 5.48 -48.67 36.76
C LYS A 241 4.92 -50.08 36.97
N ALA A 242 4.22 -50.65 36.00
CA ALA A 242 3.72 -52.02 36.09
C ALA A 242 4.83 -53.06 36.04
N TYR A 243 5.92 -52.80 35.29
CA TYR A 243 7.10 -53.68 35.22
C TYR A 243 8.08 -53.46 36.39
N HIS A 244 8.09 -52.29 37.01
CA HIS A 244 8.90 -51.94 38.18
C HIS A 244 8.02 -51.38 39.31
N PRO A 245 7.30 -52.24 40.06
CA PRO A 245 6.41 -51.83 41.15
C PRO A 245 7.16 -51.20 42.33
#